data_AF-A0A8H7QJW5-F1
#
_entry.id   AF-A0A8H7QJW5-F1
#
_cell.length_a   1.000
_cell.length_b   1.000
_cell.length_c   1.000
_cell.angle_alpha   90.00
_cell.angle_beta   90.00
_cell.angle_gamma   90.00
#
_symmetry.space_group_name_H-M   'P 1'
#
loop_
_entity.id
_entity.type
_entity.pdbx_description
1 polymer ?
#
loop_
_entity_poly.entity_id
_entity_poly.type
_entity_poly.pdbx_seq_one_letter_code
_entity_poly.pdbx_strand_id
1 'polypeptide(L)'
;MGAQTSKVARKLPTKARPETLKNVPTESPTTLASTAPAFAESKTELIEEDGRDPQLHEKLKSLGPVTIQPTVTKMRTSDTMLGIIKKRNEAEQKEIKGLTVSDGLISIDSLFTLLEQRKRLNPGEIDKPEIRQALLKKYEIDEPTLSTLLNNYNTMSIMPPAIDDKEERRVSVWITDKVDWETQVRNVHERNEKIKKERQEAIKDNNRALKQEGEKEDQKLKDLFDESY
;
A
#
# COMPACT_ATOMS: atom_id res chain seq x y z
N MET A 1 0.07 79.62 -11.54
CA MET A 1 -1.22 78.98 -11.18
C MET A 1 -1.23 77.62 -11.87
N GLY A 2 -1.34 76.44 -11.28
CA GLY A 2 -1.81 75.99 -9.97
C GLY A 2 -2.62 74.71 -10.23
N ALA A 3 -2.01 73.53 -10.16
CA ALA A 3 -2.72 72.25 -10.31
C ALA A 3 -2.18 71.25 -9.29
N GLN A 4 -2.64 71.36 -8.04
CA GLN A 4 -2.50 70.32 -7.03
C GLN A 4 -3.64 69.32 -7.20
N THR A 5 -3.33 68.09 -7.58
CA THR A 5 -4.29 66.97 -7.55
C THR A 5 -4.18 66.31 -6.18
N SER A 6 -5.14 66.60 -5.31
CA SER A 6 -5.22 66.03 -3.97
C SER A 6 -5.59 64.55 -4.05
N LYS A 7 -4.63 63.66 -3.80
CA LYS A 7 -4.89 62.23 -3.57
C LYS A 7 -5.58 62.07 -2.21
N VAL A 8 -6.89 61.84 -2.22
CA VAL A 8 -7.63 61.43 -1.01
C VAL A 8 -7.26 59.98 -0.69
N ALA A 9 -6.35 59.80 0.27
CA ALA A 9 -6.05 58.51 0.85
C ALA A 9 -7.31 58.03 1.62
N ARG A 10 -8.00 57.04 1.06
CA ARG A 10 -9.13 56.39 1.75
C ARG A 10 -8.61 55.76 3.03
N LYS A 11 -8.98 56.30 4.18
CA LYS A 11 -8.69 55.71 5.49
C LYS A 11 -9.53 54.44 5.62
N LEU A 12 -8.88 53.28 5.69
CA LEU A 12 -9.59 52.04 6.04
C LEU A 12 -10.16 52.17 7.46
N PRO A 13 -11.37 51.64 7.72
CA PRO A 13 -11.95 51.64 9.06
C PRO A 13 -11.04 50.88 10.03
N THR A 14 -10.58 51.54 11.09
CA THR A 14 -9.72 50.95 12.13
C THR A 14 -10.50 50.17 13.18
N LYS A 15 -11.83 50.29 13.20
CA LYS A 15 -12.71 49.54 14.11
C LYS A 15 -13.54 48.55 13.31
N ALA A 16 -13.43 47.28 13.67
CA ALA A 16 -14.23 46.21 13.06
C ALA A 16 -15.72 46.46 13.30
N ARG A 17 -16.54 46.32 12.26
CA ARG A 17 -18.00 46.43 12.39
C ARG A 17 -18.52 45.24 13.21
N PRO A 18 -19.42 45.44 14.17
CA PRO A 18 -19.95 44.34 14.99
C PRO A 18 -20.69 43.29 14.14
N GLU A 19 -21.25 43.67 13.01
CA GLU A 19 -21.89 42.75 12.05
C GLU A 19 -20.91 41.74 11.43
N THR A 20 -19.63 42.11 11.27
CA THR A 20 -18.61 41.20 10.72
C THR A 20 -18.08 40.19 11.73
N LEU A 21 -18.37 40.34 13.02
CA LEU A 21 -17.92 39.43 14.09
C LEU A 21 -18.85 38.23 14.30
N LYS A 22 -20.11 38.31 13.86
CA LYS A 22 -21.13 37.25 14.10
C LYS A 22 -20.93 35.98 13.26
N ASN A 23 -20.21 36.07 12.15
CA ASN A 23 -19.99 34.96 11.20
C ASN A 23 -18.53 34.52 11.10
N VAL A 24 -17.66 34.93 12.04
CA VAL A 24 -16.28 34.48 12.04
C VAL A 24 -16.24 33.04 12.56
N PRO A 25 -15.67 32.09 11.79
CA PRO A 25 -15.55 30.73 12.27
C PRO A 25 -14.61 30.67 13.47
N THR A 26 -15.12 30.19 14.61
CA THR A 26 -14.39 30.05 15.87
C THR A 26 -13.75 28.68 16.03
N GLU A 27 -14.19 27.70 15.24
CA GLU A 27 -13.75 26.32 15.35
C GLU A 27 -12.36 26.13 14.72
N SER A 28 -11.47 25.48 15.44
CA SER A 28 -10.19 24.93 14.98
C SER A 28 -10.13 23.43 15.26
N PRO A 29 -9.26 22.67 14.58
CA PRO A 29 -9.00 21.26 14.89
C PRO A 29 -8.63 21.05 16.36
N THR A 30 -7.92 22.01 16.97
CA THR A 30 -7.57 22.00 18.39
C THR A 30 -8.79 22.14 19.29
N THR A 31 -9.75 23.02 18.96
CA THR A 31 -10.99 23.14 19.74
C THR A 31 -11.94 21.96 19.48
N LEU A 32 -11.99 21.43 18.26
CA LEU A 32 -12.80 20.25 17.92
C LEU A 32 -12.33 18.99 18.64
N ALA A 33 -11.02 18.81 18.84
CA ALA A 33 -10.48 17.72 19.63
C ALA A 33 -10.95 17.75 21.09
N SER A 34 -11.30 18.93 21.62
CA SER A 34 -11.86 19.07 22.97
C SER A 34 -13.38 18.89 23.07
N THR A 35 -14.10 19.05 21.95
CA THR A 35 -15.58 19.01 21.92
C THR A 35 -16.14 17.74 21.31
N ALA A 36 -15.35 17.00 20.52
CA ALA A 36 -15.74 15.67 20.08
C ALA A 36 -15.57 14.70 21.27
N PRO A 37 -16.63 14.00 21.70
CA PRO A 37 -16.44 12.73 22.37
C PRO A 37 -15.80 11.82 21.32
N ALA A 38 -14.47 11.79 21.30
CA ALA A 38 -13.75 10.67 20.73
C ALA A 38 -14.36 9.44 21.38
N PHE A 39 -14.96 8.57 20.56
CA PHE A 39 -15.22 7.16 20.82
C PHE A 39 -15.46 6.84 22.30
N ALA A 40 -16.71 6.60 22.71
CA ALA A 40 -17.05 6.34 24.12
C ALA A 40 -16.10 5.29 24.75
N GLU A 41 -15.06 5.76 25.45
CA GLU A 41 -14.05 4.90 26.10
C GLU A 41 -14.71 4.03 27.17
N SER A 42 -15.82 4.53 27.73
CA SER A 42 -16.76 3.82 28.57
C SER A 42 -18.04 3.49 27.81
N LYS A 43 -18.55 2.26 27.96
CA LYS A 43 -19.89 1.92 27.50
C LYS A 43 -20.87 2.76 28.31
N THR A 44 -21.61 3.64 27.65
CA THR A 44 -22.76 4.30 28.24
C THR A 44 -23.87 3.24 28.45
N GLU A 45 -24.78 3.46 29.39
CA GLU A 45 -25.87 2.52 29.72
C GLU A 45 -26.63 2.07 28.46
N LEU A 46 -26.84 2.97 27.50
CA LEU A 46 -27.49 2.69 26.22
C LEU A 46 -26.70 1.69 25.35
N ILE A 47 -25.37 1.77 25.34
CA ILE A 47 -24.50 0.83 24.61
C ILE A 47 -24.52 -0.56 25.28
N GLU A 48 -24.66 -0.61 26.61
CA GLU A 48 -24.76 -1.89 27.34
C GLU A 48 -26.09 -2.59 27.11
N GLU A 49 -27.19 -1.84 27.04
CA GLU A 49 -28.51 -2.36 26.71
C GLU A 49 -28.58 -2.88 25.28
N ASP A 50 -28.07 -2.12 24.31
CA ASP A 50 -28.00 -2.54 22.91
C ASP A 50 -27.14 -3.81 22.74
N GLY A 51 -26.03 -3.91 23.47
CA GLY A 51 -25.15 -5.08 23.44
C GLY A 51 -25.78 -6.36 24.01
N ARG A 52 -26.89 -6.25 24.76
CA ARG A 52 -27.65 -7.39 25.29
C ARG A 52 -28.85 -7.75 24.41
N ASP A 53 -29.13 -7.00 23.35
CA ASP A 53 -30.25 -7.27 22.45
C ASP A 53 -29.94 -8.45 21.49
N PRO A 54 -30.65 -9.59 21.61
CA PRO A 54 -30.45 -10.74 20.72
C PRO A 54 -30.83 -10.44 19.26
N GLN A 55 -31.62 -9.39 19.01
CA GLN A 55 -32.04 -8.94 17.68
C GLN A 55 -31.24 -7.74 17.15
N LEU A 56 -30.17 -7.32 17.84
CA LEU A 56 -29.34 -6.19 17.44
C LEU A 56 -28.87 -6.31 15.97
N HIS A 57 -28.41 -7.49 15.58
CA HIS A 57 -27.91 -7.72 14.23
C HIS A 57 -29.00 -7.64 13.16
N GLU A 58 -30.23 -8.03 13.46
CA GLU A 58 -31.36 -7.89 12.52
C GLU A 58 -31.75 -6.42 12.36
N LYS A 59 -31.79 -5.68 13.46
CA LYS A 59 -32.07 -4.23 13.46
C LYS A 59 -31.00 -3.43 12.72
N LEU A 60 -29.72 -3.73 12.93
CA LEU A 60 -28.60 -3.10 12.20
C LEU A 60 -28.64 -3.40 10.70
N LYS A 61 -29.01 -4.62 10.30
CA LYS A 61 -29.20 -4.97 8.88
C LYS A 61 -30.37 -4.19 8.27
N SER A 62 -31.44 -3.96 9.01
CA SER A 62 -32.62 -3.20 8.53
C SER A 62 -32.35 -1.70 8.33
N LEU A 63 -31.44 -1.12 9.12
CA LEU A 63 -31.06 0.29 9.04
C LEU A 63 -30.23 0.62 7.78
N GLY A 64 -29.50 -0.37 7.25
CA GLY A 64 -28.62 -0.17 6.11
C GLY A 64 -27.44 0.76 6.39
N PRO A 65 -26.64 1.09 5.37
CA PRO A 65 -25.50 1.98 5.52
C PRO A 65 -25.97 3.41 5.85
N VAL A 66 -25.62 3.90 7.04
CA VAL A 66 -25.93 5.26 7.47
C VAL A 66 -25.08 6.25 6.65
N THR A 67 -25.75 7.12 5.89
CA THR A 67 -25.08 8.21 5.18
C THR A 67 -24.84 9.36 6.14
N ILE A 68 -23.61 9.46 6.65
CA ILE A 68 -23.19 10.59 7.47
C ILE A 68 -22.97 11.78 6.53
N GLN A 69 -23.77 12.83 6.68
CA GLN A 69 -23.53 14.07 5.94
C GLN A 69 -22.17 14.64 6.38
N PRO A 70 -21.28 15.01 5.44
CA PRO A 70 -20.01 15.59 5.80
C PRO A 70 -20.28 16.93 6.52
N THR A 71 -19.95 16.98 7.81
CA THR A 71 -20.01 18.22 8.57
C THR A 71 -18.98 19.19 8.00
N VAL A 72 -19.42 20.14 7.19
CA VAL A 72 -18.56 21.22 6.68
C VAL A 72 -18.37 22.23 7.80
N THR A 73 -17.48 21.91 8.73
CA THR A 73 -17.05 22.88 9.74
C THR A 73 -16.26 23.99 9.05
N LYS A 74 -16.79 25.20 9.09
CA LYS A 74 -16.02 26.39 8.70
C LYS A 74 -14.94 26.58 9.76
N MET A 75 -13.69 26.30 9.40
CA MET A 75 -12.56 26.46 10.32
C MET A 75 -12.01 27.88 10.27
N ARG A 76 -11.42 28.32 11.39
CA ARG A 76 -10.77 29.61 11.50
C ARG A 76 -9.54 29.69 10.59
N THR A 77 -9.49 30.67 9.68
CA THR A 77 -8.40 30.79 8.68
C THR A 77 -7.02 31.09 9.26
N SER A 78 -6.94 31.58 10.51
CA SER A 78 -5.68 31.89 11.19
C SER A 78 -5.11 30.73 12.00
N ASP A 79 -5.65 29.52 11.86
CA ASP A 79 -5.18 28.36 12.59
C ASP A 79 -3.85 27.81 12.01
N THR A 80 -2.93 27.43 12.92
CA THR A 80 -1.60 26.95 12.56
C THR A 80 -1.65 25.58 11.89
N MET A 81 -2.55 24.70 12.36
CA MET A 81 -2.74 23.37 11.78
C MET A 81 -3.25 23.43 10.34
N LEU A 82 -4.16 24.37 10.02
CA LEU A 82 -4.57 24.62 8.64
C LEU A 82 -3.42 25.05 7.74
N GLY A 83 -2.46 25.83 8.27
CA GLY A 83 -1.24 26.20 7.56
C GLY A 83 -0.38 24.99 7.22
N ILE A 84 -0.23 24.05 8.17
CA ILE A 84 0.52 22.81 7.95
C ILE A 84 -0.18 21.93 6.91
N ILE A 85 -1.49 21.76 7.02
CA ILE A 85 -2.28 20.95 6.07
C ILE A 85 -2.19 21.53 4.65
N LYS A 86 -2.30 22.86 4.50
CA LYS A 86 -2.13 23.52 3.20
C LYS A 86 -0.75 23.28 2.61
N LYS A 87 0.32 23.43 3.40
CA LYS A 87 1.69 23.17 2.92
C LYS A 87 1.91 21.73 2.50
N ARG A 88 1.32 20.76 3.21
CA ARG A 88 1.37 19.33 2.82
C ARG A 88 0.64 19.09 1.50
N ASN A 89 -0.58 19.59 1.36
CA ASN A 89 -1.33 19.48 0.10
C ASN A 89 -0.61 20.18 -1.07
N GLU A 90 0.03 21.33 -0.82
CA GLU A 90 0.85 22.02 -1.83
C GLU A 90 2.09 21.20 -2.22
N ALA A 91 2.74 20.52 -1.28
CA ALA A 91 3.88 19.64 -1.56
C ALA A 91 3.45 18.42 -2.38
N GLU A 92 2.37 17.74 -1.99
CA GLU A 92 1.80 16.62 -2.73
C GLU A 92 1.37 17.04 -4.14
N GLN A 93 0.72 18.19 -4.30
CA GLN A 93 0.34 18.68 -5.63
C GLN A 93 1.54 19.05 -6.49
N LYS A 94 2.65 19.53 -5.91
CA LYS A 94 3.88 19.80 -6.66
C LYS A 94 4.53 18.51 -7.13
N GLU A 95 4.52 17.47 -6.29
CA GLU A 95 4.98 16.13 -6.65
C GLU A 95 4.13 15.54 -7.79
N ILE A 96 2.79 15.60 -7.67
CA ILE A 96 1.85 15.11 -8.71
C ILE A 96 2.01 15.89 -10.03
N LYS A 97 2.30 17.20 -9.97
CA LYS A 97 2.47 18.06 -11.15
C LYS A 97 3.87 17.95 -11.77
N GLY A 98 4.75 17.11 -11.24
CA GLY A 98 6.12 16.97 -11.75
C GLY A 98 6.96 18.25 -11.64
N LEU A 99 6.53 19.22 -10.81
CA LEU A 99 7.36 20.37 -10.46
C LEU A 99 8.39 19.88 -9.45
N THR A 100 9.50 19.41 -10.02
CA THR A 100 10.78 19.05 -9.41
C THR A 100 10.83 19.32 -7.91
N VAL A 101 10.71 18.22 -7.18
CA VAL A 101 11.49 17.89 -5.99
C VAL A 101 12.59 18.94 -5.76
N SER A 102 12.48 19.71 -4.67
CA SER A 102 13.50 20.69 -4.31
C SER A 102 14.87 20.03 -4.20
N ASP A 103 15.92 20.72 -4.65
CA ASP A 103 17.32 20.28 -4.59
C ASP A 103 17.62 19.45 -3.34
N GLY A 104 18.05 18.20 -3.52
CA GLY A 104 18.42 17.26 -2.46
C GLY A 104 17.28 16.43 -1.86
N LEU A 105 16.05 16.56 -2.34
CA LEU A 105 15.00 15.58 -2.08
C LEU A 105 14.91 14.61 -3.26
N ILE A 106 14.42 13.40 -3.02
CA ILE A 106 14.11 12.41 -4.06
C ILE A 106 12.68 11.93 -3.87
N SER A 107 11.91 11.83 -4.96
CA SER A 107 10.57 11.24 -4.89
C SER A 107 10.65 9.75 -4.59
N ILE A 108 9.64 9.21 -3.91
CA ILE A 108 9.58 7.80 -3.50
C ILE A 108 9.66 6.88 -4.73
N ASP A 109 8.99 7.23 -5.83
CA ASP A 109 9.02 6.43 -7.07
C ASP A 109 10.41 6.40 -7.71
N SER A 110 11.11 7.53 -7.64
CA SER A 110 12.48 7.66 -8.13
C SER A 110 13.46 6.85 -7.29
N LEU A 111 13.30 6.87 -5.96
CA LEU A 111 14.07 6.06 -5.03
C LEU A 111 13.84 4.57 -5.26
N PHE A 112 12.58 4.16 -5.42
CA PHE A 112 12.21 2.78 -5.73
C PHE A 112 12.83 2.34 -7.07
N THR A 113 12.76 3.18 -8.09
CA THR A 113 13.37 2.92 -9.40
C THR A 113 14.89 2.76 -9.31
N LEU A 114 15.56 3.60 -8.53
CA LEU A 114 17.01 3.50 -8.29
C LEU A 114 17.38 2.15 -7.66
N LEU A 115 16.65 1.74 -6.61
CA LEU A 115 16.92 0.47 -5.93
C LEU A 115 16.57 -0.75 -6.81
N GLU A 116 15.52 -0.68 -7.62
CA GLU A 116 15.22 -1.72 -8.62
C GLU A 116 16.26 -1.80 -9.75
N GLN A 117 16.83 -0.66 -10.17
CA GLN A 117 17.93 -0.65 -11.12
C GLN A 117 19.17 -1.35 -10.57
N ARG A 118 19.52 -1.09 -9.30
CA ARG A 118 20.61 -1.79 -8.61
C ARG A 118 20.46 -3.31 -8.66
N LYS A 119 19.27 -3.81 -8.31
CA LYS A 119 18.99 -5.26 -8.28
C LYS A 119 19.23 -5.97 -9.62
N ARG A 120 19.11 -5.24 -10.74
CA ARG A 120 19.31 -5.79 -12.10
C ARG A 120 20.77 -5.77 -12.56
N LEU A 121 21.65 -5.06 -11.84
CA LEU A 121 23.07 -5.00 -12.16
C LEU A 121 23.79 -6.26 -11.62
N ASN A 122 24.90 -6.62 -12.28
CA ASN A 122 25.75 -7.68 -11.75
C ASN A 122 26.53 -7.15 -10.51
N PRO A 123 26.96 -8.04 -9.60
CA PRO A 123 27.72 -7.63 -8.42
C PRO A 123 28.97 -6.84 -8.84
N GLY A 124 29.18 -5.69 -8.21
CA GLY A 124 30.31 -4.78 -8.49
C GLY A 124 30.15 -3.89 -9.74
N GLU A 125 29.07 -4.03 -10.53
CA GLU A 125 28.83 -3.10 -11.64
C GLU A 125 28.41 -1.71 -11.18
N ILE A 126 27.74 -1.61 -10.04
CA ILE A 126 27.29 -0.32 -9.50
C ILE A 126 28.46 0.57 -9.07
N ASP A 127 29.59 -0.03 -8.70
CA ASP A 127 30.81 0.68 -8.32
C ASP A 127 31.62 1.17 -9.52
N LYS A 128 31.23 0.79 -10.75
CA LYS A 128 31.87 1.33 -11.95
C LYS A 128 31.63 2.85 -11.99
N PRO A 129 32.70 3.65 -12.21
CA PRO A 129 32.62 5.11 -12.12
C PRO A 129 31.62 5.70 -13.12
N GLU A 130 31.49 5.09 -14.30
CA GLU A 130 30.56 5.54 -15.34
C GLU A 130 29.09 5.43 -14.90
N ILE A 131 28.70 4.28 -14.34
CA ILE A 131 27.34 4.02 -13.86
C ILE A 131 27.05 4.90 -12.65
N ARG A 132 28.00 5.00 -11.73
CA ARG A 132 27.88 5.80 -10.52
C ARG A 132 27.69 7.28 -10.84
N GLN A 133 28.49 7.84 -11.77
CA GLN A 133 28.31 9.23 -12.23
C GLN A 133 26.97 9.44 -12.95
N ALA A 134 26.50 8.46 -13.72
CA ALA A 134 25.20 8.53 -14.36
C ALA A 134 24.05 8.57 -13.34
N LEU A 135 24.14 7.78 -12.26
CA LEU A 135 23.14 7.76 -11.18
C LEU A 135 23.13 9.08 -10.40
N LEU A 136 24.31 9.60 -10.04
CA LEU A 136 24.43 10.89 -9.34
C LEU A 136 23.82 12.04 -10.16
N LYS A 137 24.09 12.07 -11.48
CA LYS A 137 23.53 13.09 -12.39
C LYS A 137 22.03 12.92 -12.60
N LYS A 138 21.53 11.69 -12.71
CA LYS A 138 20.12 11.42 -13.02
C LYS A 138 19.20 11.76 -11.84
N TYR A 139 19.68 11.49 -10.63
CA TYR A 139 18.87 11.62 -9.41
C TYR A 139 19.29 12.80 -8.53
N GLU A 140 20.31 13.55 -8.92
CA GLU A 140 20.83 14.74 -8.20
C GLU A 140 21.17 14.43 -6.73
N ILE A 141 21.76 13.25 -6.48
CA ILE A 141 22.13 12.76 -5.15
C ILE A 141 23.62 12.97 -4.91
N ASP A 142 24.02 13.18 -3.64
CA ASP A 142 25.42 13.25 -3.24
C ASP A 142 26.05 11.84 -3.10
N GLU A 143 27.33 11.72 -3.41
CA GLU A 143 28.06 10.43 -3.42
C GLU A 143 28.03 9.66 -2.07
N PRO A 144 28.31 10.27 -0.90
CA PRO A 144 28.20 9.59 0.38
C PRO A 144 26.77 9.10 0.68
N THR A 145 25.76 9.89 0.30
CA THR A 145 24.36 9.52 0.52
C THR A 145 23.93 8.36 -0.36
N LEU A 146 24.35 8.34 -1.64
CA LEU A 146 24.12 7.22 -2.53
C LEU A 146 24.78 5.94 -2.01
N SER A 147 26.02 6.05 -1.50
CA SER A 147 26.75 4.90 -0.94
C SER A 147 26.04 4.32 0.29
N THR A 148 25.57 5.20 1.17
CA THR A 148 24.85 4.80 2.39
C THR A 148 23.50 4.17 2.06
N LEU A 149 22.81 4.72 1.05
CA LEU A 149 21.54 4.18 0.57
C LEU A 149 21.72 2.77 0.00
N LEU A 150 22.69 2.57 -0.89
CA LEU A 150 22.95 1.29 -1.53
C LEU A 150 23.48 0.25 -0.54
N ASN A 151 24.15 0.64 0.54
CA ASN A 151 24.61 -0.33 1.53
C ASN A 151 23.49 -0.83 2.46
N ASN A 152 22.54 0.04 2.80
CA ASN A 152 21.56 -0.23 3.86
C ASN A 152 20.18 -0.66 3.37
N TYR A 153 19.80 -0.33 2.14
CA TYR A 153 18.45 -0.57 1.63
C TYR A 153 18.43 -1.50 0.43
N ASN A 154 17.53 -2.48 0.48
CA ASN A 154 17.25 -3.43 -0.59
C ASN A 154 15.78 -3.35 -1.01
N THR A 155 15.45 -3.90 -2.18
CA THR A 155 14.07 -4.06 -2.64
C THR A 155 13.65 -5.52 -2.58
N MET A 156 12.36 -5.74 -2.32
CA MET A 156 11.76 -7.07 -2.34
C MET A 156 11.50 -7.51 -3.78
N SER A 157 11.65 -8.80 -4.02
CA SER A 157 11.38 -9.43 -5.31
C SER A 157 10.32 -10.51 -5.14
N ILE A 158 9.31 -10.47 -5.99
CA ILE A 158 8.24 -11.46 -5.99
C ILE A 158 8.71 -12.69 -6.77
N MET A 159 8.76 -13.85 -6.12
CA MET A 159 9.13 -15.11 -6.75
C MET A 159 7.97 -15.68 -7.58
N PRO A 160 8.27 -16.54 -8.58
CA PRO A 160 7.24 -17.34 -9.23
C PRO A 160 6.47 -18.17 -8.19
N PRO A 161 5.17 -18.44 -8.42
CA PRO A 161 4.35 -19.19 -7.49
C PRO A 161 4.89 -20.61 -7.33
N ALA A 162 4.87 -21.10 -6.08
CA ALA A 162 5.23 -22.47 -5.78
C ALA A 162 4.02 -23.38 -6.04
N ILE A 163 4.24 -24.53 -6.69
CA ILE A 163 3.17 -25.43 -7.17
C ILE A 163 2.48 -26.20 -6.03
N ASP A 164 3.13 -26.27 -4.88
CA ASP A 164 2.60 -26.86 -3.65
C ASP A 164 1.56 -25.98 -2.96
N ASP A 165 1.57 -24.66 -3.19
CA ASP A 165 0.62 -23.76 -2.58
C ASP A 165 -0.71 -23.75 -3.36
N LYS A 166 -1.78 -24.20 -2.71
CA LYS A 166 -3.13 -24.29 -3.31
C LYS A 166 -3.70 -22.93 -3.66
N GLU A 167 -3.19 -21.87 -3.03
CA GLU A 167 -3.62 -20.48 -3.24
C GLU A 167 -2.68 -19.70 -4.17
N GLU A 168 -1.71 -20.36 -4.82
CA GLU A 168 -0.72 -19.75 -5.71
C GLU A 168 0.02 -18.55 -5.08
N ARG A 169 0.22 -18.57 -3.75
CA ARG A 169 0.83 -17.45 -3.06
C ARG A 169 2.27 -17.28 -3.54
N ARG A 170 2.62 -16.02 -3.82
CA ARG A 170 3.97 -15.65 -4.25
C ARG A 170 4.77 -15.22 -3.03
N VAL A 171 5.90 -15.90 -2.81
CA VAL A 171 6.83 -15.53 -1.76
C VAL A 171 7.65 -14.33 -2.21
N SER A 172 7.73 -13.31 -1.37
CA SER A 172 8.62 -12.18 -1.58
C SER A 172 9.95 -12.40 -0.87
N VAL A 173 11.05 -12.28 -1.60
CA VAL A 173 12.42 -12.45 -1.06
C VAL A 173 13.17 -11.13 -1.19
N TRP A 174 13.96 -10.80 -0.17
CA TRP A 174 14.89 -9.67 -0.22
C TRP A 174 16.12 -10.06 -1.01
N ILE A 175 16.46 -9.26 -2.02
CA ILE A 175 17.52 -9.59 -2.96
C ILE A 175 18.54 -8.45 -2.98
N THR A 176 19.81 -8.83 -2.95
CA THR A 176 20.93 -7.88 -3.07
C THR A 176 21.35 -7.69 -4.52
N ASP A 177 21.49 -8.79 -5.26
CA ASP A 177 22.15 -8.83 -6.56
C ASP A 177 21.38 -9.66 -7.59
N LYS A 178 21.63 -9.39 -8.87
CA LYS A 178 21.03 -10.15 -9.97
C LYS A 178 21.33 -11.66 -9.88
N VAL A 179 22.55 -12.03 -9.48
CA VAL A 179 22.96 -13.43 -9.38
C VAL A 179 22.17 -14.16 -8.29
N ASP A 180 21.93 -13.49 -7.16
CA ASP A 180 21.10 -14.04 -6.09
C ASP A 180 19.66 -14.24 -6.59
N TRP A 181 19.09 -13.25 -7.29
CA TRP A 181 17.78 -13.38 -7.91
C TRP A 181 17.65 -14.56 -8.87
N GLU A 182 18.58 -14.70 -9.81
CA GLU A 182 18.56 -15.81 -10.77
C GLU A 182 18.69 -17.17 -10.06
N THR A 183 19.45 -17.22 -8.97
CA THR A 183 19.62 -18.42 -8.16
C THR A 183 18.33 -18.77 -7.41
N GLN A 184 17.68 -17.80 -6.77
CA GLN A 184 16.40 -18.01 -6.10
C GLN A 184 15.31 -18.45 -7.08
N VAL A 185 15.21 -17.79 -8.24
CA VAL A 185 14.24 -18.14 -9.29
C VAL A 185 14.47 -19.57 -9.80
N ARG A 186 15.73 -19.93 -10.07
CA ARG A 186 16.11 -21.29 -10.48
C ARG A 186 15.77 -22.33 -9.42
N ASN A 187 16.04 -22.07 -8.15
CA ASN A 187 15.69 -22.98 -7.05
C ASN A 187 14.17 -23.24 -6.99
N VAL A 188 13.36 -22.18 -7.17
CA VAL A 188 11.89 -22.32 -7.21
C VAL A 188 11.45 -23.14 -8.44
N HIS A 189 12.05 -22.90 -9.61
CA HIS A 189 11.76 -23.71 -10.80
C HIS A 189 12.14 -25.18 -10.63
N GLU A 190 13.32 -25.47 -10.09
CA GLU A 190 13.76 -26.85 -9.84
C GLU A 190 12.85 -27.57 -8.84
N ARG A 191 12.45 -26.89 -7.77
CA ARG A 191 11.45 -27.40 -6.81
C ARG A 191 10.13 -27.70 -7.52
N ASN A 192 9.64 -26.77 -8.32
CA ASN A 192 8.38 -26.90 -9.05
C ASN A 192 8.41 -28.07 -10.06
N GLU A 193 9.53 -28.27 -10.77
CA GLU A 193 9.71 -29.38 -11.69
C GLU A 193 9.75 -30.74 -10.97
N LYS A 194 10.40 -30.81 -9.80
CA LYS A 194 10.38 -32.03 -8.95
C LYS A 194 8.97 -32.36 -8.50
N ILE A 195 8.23 -31.40 -7.96
CA ILE A 195 6.84 -31.60 -7.51
C ILE A 195 5.94 -32.03 -8.67
N LYS A 196 6.10 -31.45 -9.87
CA LYS A 196 5.37 -31.88 -11.06
C LYS A 196 5.65 -33.33 -11.43
N LYS A 197 6.93 -33.74 -11.41
CA LYS A 197 7.32 -35.13 -11.71
C LYS A 197 6.74 -36.10 -10.69
N GLU A 198 6.87 -35.80 -9.41
CA GLU A 198 6.29 -36.60 -8.31
C GLU A 198 4.77 -36.73 -8.46
N ARG A 199 4.06 -35.64 -8.79
CA ARG A 199 2.62 -35.69 -9.07
C ARG A 199 2.29 -36.58 -10.27
N GLN A 200 3.08 -36.50 -11.35
CA GLN A 200 2.87 -37.34 -12.54
C GLN A 200 3.14 -38.83 -12.25
N GLU A 201 4.16 -39.14 -11.45
CA GLU A 201 4.46 -40.51 -11.02
C GLU A 201 3.35 -41.06 -10.12
N ALA A 202 2.90 -40.28 -9.13
CA ALA A 202 1.76 -40.65 -8.28
C ALA A 202 0.47 -40.91 -9.08
N ILE A 203 0.18 -40.10 -10.11
CA ILE A 203 -0.97 -40.33 -11.00
C ILE A 203 -0.80 -41.63 -11.80
N LYS A 204 0.41 -41.91 -12.31
CA LYS A 204 0.68 -43.16 -13.05
C LYS A 204 0.52 -44.39 -12.15
N ASP A 205 1.00 -44.32 -10.92
CA ASP A 205 0.89 -45.42 -9.95
C ASP A 205 -0.55 -45.65 -9.50
N ASN A 206 -1.32 -44.58 -9.26
CA ASN A 206 -2.75 -44.69 -8.95
C ASN A 206 -3.52 -45.31 -10.14
N ASN A 207 -3.24 -44.88 -11.37
CA ASN A 207 -3.85 -45.46 -12.57
C ASN A 207 -3.47 -46.94 -12.78
N ARG A 208 -2.26 -47.35 -12.39
CA ARG A 208 -1.84 -48.76 -12.43
C ARG A 208 -2.57 -49.59 -11.37
N ALA A 209 -2.71 -49.05 -10.16
CA ALA A 209 -3.47 -49.70 -9.09
C ALA A 209 -4.93 -49.91 -9.49
N LEU A 210 -5.60 -48.88 -10.03
CA LEU A 210 -6.98 -48.96 -10.52
C LEU A 210 -7.16 -50.00 -11.63
N LYS A 211 -6.18 -50.11 -12.56
CA LYS A 211 -6.22 -51.16 -13.60
C LYS A 211 -6.10 -52.56 -13.02
N GLN A 212 -5.20 -52.76 -12.05
CA GLN A 212 -5.02 -54.07 -11.40
C GLN A 212 -6.23 -54.45 -10.54
N GLU A 213 -6.89 -53.48 -9.89
CA GLU A 213 -8.14 -53.73 -9.17
C GLU A 213 -9.26 -54.12 -10.14
N GLY A 214 -9.41 -53.39 -11.27
CA GLY A 214 -10.38 -53.76 -12.31
C GLY A 214 -10.12 -55.16 -12.89
N GLU A 215 -8.87 -55.52 -13.18
CA GLU A 215 -8.52 -56.87 -13.67
C GLU A 215 -8.84 -57.97 -12.63
N LYS A 216 -8.63 -57.70 -11.34
CA LYS A 216 -8.97 -58.64 -10.26
C LYS A 216 -10.48 -58.77 -10.06
N GLU A 217 -11.23 -57.67 -10.19
CA GLU A 217 -12.69 -57.70 -10.14
C GLU A 217 -13.28 -58.46 -11.33
N ASP A 218 -12.75 -58.24 -12.53
CA ASP A 218 -13.14 -58.97 -13.74
C ASP A 218 -12.83 -60.47 -13.64
N GLN A 219 -11.70 -60.84 -13.06
CA GLN A 219 -11.35 -62.25 -12.80
C GLN A 219 -12.31 -62.87 -11.78
N LYS A 220 -12.59 -62.21 -10.66
CA LYS A 220 -13.57 -62.70 -9.67
C LYS A 220 -14.96 -62.87 -10.26
N LEU A 221 -15.38 -61.94 -11.13
CA LEU A 221 -16.66 -62.04 -11.82
C LEU A 221 -16.70 -63.25 -12.75
N LYS A 222 -15.63 -63.53 -13.51
CA LYS A 222 -15.56 -64.72 -14.37
C LYS A 222 -15.62 -66.02 -13.56
N ASP A 223 -14.86 -66.11 -12.48
CA ASP A 223 -14.84 -67.30 -11.62
C ASP A 223 -16.23 -67.62 -11.02
N LEU A 224 -17.03 -66.60 -10.70
CA LEU A 224 -18.39 -66.76 -10.17
C LEU A 224 -19.39 -67.33 -11.20
N PHE A 225 -19.15 -67.17 -12.50
CA PHE A 225 -20.03 -67.70 -13.56
C PHE A 225 -19.54 -69.06 -14.10
N ASP A 226 -18.24 -69.35 -14.01
CA ASP A 226 -17.67 -70.61 -14.47
C ASP A 226 -17.88 -71.79 -13.47
N GLU A 227 -18.11 -71.53 -12.18
CA GLU A 227 -18.44 -72.59 -11.18
C GLU A 227 -19.90 -73.12 -11.26
N SER A 228 -20.65 -72.78 -12.31
CA SER A 228 -22.05 -73.18 -12.49
C SER A 228 -22.26 -74.31 -13.52
N TYR A 229 -21.53 -75.43 -13.41
CA TYR A 229 -21.85 -76.67 -14.16
C TYR A 229 -21.52 -77.94 -13.37
#